data_AF-A0A1C0AWR0-F1
#
_entry.id   AF-A0A1C0AWR0-F1
#
_cell.length_a   1.000
_cell.length_b   1.000
_cell.length_c   1.000
_cell.angle_alpha   90.00
_cell.angle_beta   90.00
_cell.angle_gamma   90.00
#
_symmetry.space_group_name_H-M   'P 1'
#
loop_
_entity.id
_entity.type
_entity.pdbx_description
1 polymer ?
#
loop_
_entity_poly.entity_id
_entity_poly.type
_entity_poly.pdbx_seq_one_letter_code
_entity_poly.pdbx_strand_id
1 'polypeptide(L)'
;MIIAIKRKRKTKILIKKIIFFALFFAIIFIGFNFYEKFNLKQEQIRFDQELEIERNIERERLEKEQLEIHSIILSEAQRVVELIDQKNVEDIKIFKNKVVYILKPNTNISAIEIRYGAHALVKRSFKEMVVVVDLENILKGKIE
;
A
#
# COMPACT_ATOMS: atom_id res chain seq x y z
N MET A 1 69.80 2.94 -62.55
CA MET A 1 69.21 4.26 -62.25
C MET A 1 68.41 4.15 -60.97
N ILE A 2 68.87 4.76 -59.87
CA ILE A 2 68.16 4.72 -58.59
C ILE A 2 67.32 5.99 -58.49
N ILE A 3 66.00 5.85 -58.63
CA ILE A 3 65.06 6.98 -58.53
C ILE A 3 64.67 7.14 -57.06
N ALA A 4 65.23 8.15 -56.39
CA ALA A 4 64.84 8.50 -55.04
C ALA A 4 63.54 9.32 -55.04
N ILE A 5 62.42 8.70 -54.66
CA ILE A 5 61.12 9.37 -54.53
C ILE A 5 61.10 10.18 -53.23
N LYS A 6 61.07 11.52 -53.34
CA LYS A 6 61.09 12.47 -52.23
C LYS A 6 59.80 12.39 -51.41
N ARG A 7 59.83 11.76 -50.22
CA ARG A 7 58.66 11.67 -49.32
C ARG A 7 58.25 13.07 -48.82
N LYS A 8 57.00 13.50 -49.08
CA LYS A 8 56.45 14.79 -48.62
C LYS A 8 56.25 14.80 -47.09
N ARG A 9 57.20 15.34 -46.33
CA ARG A 9 57.16 15.47 -44.86
C ARG A 9 55.92 16.22 -44.33
N LYS A 10 55.39 17.17 -45.09
CA LYS A 10 54.24 18.02 -44.70
C LYS A 10 52.92 17.24 -44.56
N THR A 11 52.68 16.21 -45.36
CA THR A 11 51.43 15.41 -45.28
C THR A 11 51.40 14.52 -44.03
N LYS A 12 52.54 13.97 -43.61
CA LYS A 12 52.66 13.21 -42.35
C LYS A 12 52.32 14.04 -41.11
N ILE A 13 52.69 15.32 -41.10
CA ILE A 13 52.40 16.23 -39.97
C ILE A 13 50.91 16.57 -39.95
N LEU A 14 50.29 16.79 -41.13
CA LEU A 14 48.86 17.06 -41.24
C LEU A 14 48.01 15.88 -40.74
N ILE A 15 48.36 14.65 -41.15
CA ILE A 15 47.65 13.43 -40.72
C ILE A 15 47.73 13.24 -39.20
N LYS A 16 48.90 13.49 -38.58
CA LYS A 16 49.04 13.41 -37.12
C LYS A 16 48.14 14.41 -36.37
N LYS A 17 47.98 15.62 -36.89
CA LYS A 17 47.09 16.63 -36.28
C LYS A 17 45.62 16.22 -36.36
N ILE A 18 45.20 15.64 -37.48
CA ILE A 18 43.83 15.15 -37.67
C ILE A 18 43.52 14.01 -36.69
N ILE A 19 44.43 13.05 -36.54
CA ILE A 19 44.28 11.94 -35.57
C ILE A 19 44.19 12.47 -34.14
N PHE A 20 45.02 13.44 -33.78
CA PHE A 20 44.99 14.05 -32.44
C PHE A 20 43.66 14.77 -32.18
N PHE A 21 43.14 15.51 -33.16
CA PHE A 21 41.85 16.19 -33.06
C PHE A 21 40.68 15.21 -32.96
N ALA A 22 40.71 14.12 -33.74
CA ALA A 22 39.71 13.06 -33.66
C ALA A 22 39.70 12.37 -32.29
N LEU A 23 40.89 12.11 -31.73
CA LEU A 23 41.02 11.52 -30.39
C LEU A 23 40.48 12.47 -29.31
N PHE A 24 40.77 13.77 -29.43
CA PHE A 24 40.26 14.79 -28.51
C PHE A 24 38.73 14.85 -28.49
N PHE A 25 38.09 14.86 -29.66
CA PHE A 25 36.63 14.82 -29.76
C PHE A 25 36.03 13.52 -29.24
N ALA A 26 36.69 12.36 -29.46
CA ALA A 26 36.23 11.09 -28.94
C ALA A 26 36.21 11.07 -27.40
N ILE A 27 37.22 11.64 -26.74
CA ILE A 27 37.28 11.74 -25.28
C ILE A 27 36.14 12.62 -24.75
N ILE A 28 35.90 13.77 -25.39
CA ILE A 28 34.80 14.67 -25.01
C ILE A 28 33.45 13.96 -25.15
N PHE A 29 33.24 13.26 -26.26
CA PHE A 29 31.98 12.54 -26.51
C PHE A 29 31.73 11.44 -25.48
N ILE A 30 32.75 10.64 -25.15
CA ILE A 30 32.65 9.61 -24.10
C ILE A 30 32.35 10.23 -22.74
N GLY A 31 33.03 11.33 -22.39
CA GLY A 31 32.81 12.04 -21.13
C GLY A 31 31.39 12.59 -21.01
N PHE A 32 30.85 13.17 -22.09
CA PHE A 32 29.48 13.69 -22.14
C PHE A 32 28.44 12.57 -21.93
N ASN A 33 28.58 11.45 -22.65
CA ASN A 33 27.67 10.30 -22.49
C ASN A 33 27.73 9.70 -21.07
N PHE A 34 28.91 9.69 -20.45
CA PHE A 34 29.06 9.21 -19.08
C PHE A 34 28.40 10.14 -18.06
N TYR A 35 28.53 11.46 -18.26
CA TYR A 35 27.89 12.48 -17.43
C TYR A 35 26.36 12.41 -17.51
N GLU A 36 25.78 12.33 -18.72
CA GLU A 36 24.33 12.15 -18.88
C GLU A 36 23.83 10.87 -18.22
N LYS A 37 24.53 9.75 -18.44
CA LYS A 37 24.16 8.47 -17.81
C LYS A 37 24.21 8.53 -16.28
N PHE A 38 25.13 9.31 -15.71
CA PHE A 38 25.21 9.51 -14.27
C PHE A 38 24.05 10.36 -13.75
N ASN A 39 23.72 11.46 -14.43
CA ASN A 39 22.60 12.32 -14.06
C ASN A 39 21.26 11.58 -14.14
N LEU A 40 21.03 10.83 -15.22
CA LEU A 40 19.82 10.01 -15.40
C LEU A 40 19.66 8.97 -14.27
N LYS A 41 20.77 8.34 -13.85
CA LYS A 41 20.74 7.42 -12.71
C LYS A 41 20.40 8.12 -11.40
N GLN A 42 20.93 9.32 -11.16
CA GLN A 42 20.58 10.09 -9.96
C GLN A 42 19.11 10.50 -9.96
N GLU A 43 18.60 10.95 -11.10
CA GLU A 43 17.19 11.32 -11.26
C GLU A 43 16.27 10.11 -11.04
N GLN A 44 16.63 8.95 -11.59
CA GLN A 44 15.90 7.71 -11.39
C GLN A 44 15.89 7.26 -9.93
N ILE A 45 17.02 7.35 -9.22
CA ILE A 45 17.09 7.04 -7.78
C ILE A 45 16.18 7.98 -6.97
N ARG A 46 16.16 9.28 -7.29
CA ARG A 46 15.29 10.25 -6.59
C ARG A 46 13.82 9.95 -6.84
N PHE A 47 13.46 9.64 -8.07
CA PHE A 47 12.11 9.25 -8.45
C PHE A 47 11.65 7.96 -7.74
N ASP A 48 12.52 6.95 -7.68
CA ASP A 48 12.23 5.69 -6.98
C ASP A 48 12.04 5.91 -5.46
N GLN A 49 12.83 6.82 -4.86
CA GLN A 49 12.69 7.22 -3.46
C GLN A 49 11.37 7.95 -3.19
N GLU A 50 10.97 8.88 -4.06
CA GLU A 50 9.69 9.59 -3.95
C GLU A 50 8.50 8.62 -4.06
N LEU A 51 8.55 7.68 -5.00
CA LEU A 51 7.57 6.61 -5.15
C LEU A 51 7.51 5.68 -3.92
N GLU A 52 8.64 5.41 -3.29
CA GLU A 52 8.68 4.60 -2.06
C GLU A 52 8.05 5.35 -0.88
N ILE A 53 8.34 6.65 -0.73
CA ILE A 53 7.73 7.50 0.29
C ILE A 53 6.21 7.57 0.10
N GLU A 54 5.73 7.79 -1.12
CA GLU A 54 4.30 7.82 -1.41
C GLU A 54 3.62 6.48 -1.09
N ARG A 55 4.23 5.36 -1.47
CA ARG A 55 3.75 4.01 -1.12
C ARG A 55 3.76 3.75 0.39
N ASN A 56 4.71 4.30 1.13
CA ASN A 56 4.76 4.17 2.59
C ASN A 56 3.65 4.98 3.25
N ILE A 57 3.44 6.23 2.81
CA ILE A 57 2.35 7.07 3.30
C ILE A 57 1.00 6.40 3.04
N GLU A 58 0.80 5.83 1.86
CA GLU A 58 -0.44 5.15 1.52
C GLU A 58 -0.65 3.89 2.37
N ARG A 59 0.42 3.10 2.60
CA ARG A 59 0.35 1.95 3.51
C ARG A 59 -0.01 2.37 4.93
N GLU A 60 0.61 3.41 5.46
CA GLU A 60 0.29 3.92 6.80
C GLU A 60 -1.15 4.42 6.91
N ARG A 61 -1.71 5.03 5.84
CA ARG A 61 -3.13 5.41 5.81
C ARG A 61 -4.04 4.19 5.87
N LEU A 62 -3.79 3.20 5.02
CA LEU A 62 -4.58 1.96 5.00
C LEU A 62 -4.51 1.21 6.34
N GLU A 63 -3.33 1.17 6.98
CA GLU A 63 -3.18 0.58 8.31
C GLU A 63 -3.98 1.34 9.38
N LYS A 64 -3.96 2.67 9.35
CA LYS A 64 -4.75 3.50 10.28
C LYS A 64 -6.25 3.29 10.07
N GLU A 65 -6.73 3.27 8.84
CA GLU A 65 -8.13 3.02 8.51
C GLU A 65 -8.57 1.62 9.00
N GLN A 66 -7.75 0.59 8.80
CA GLN A 66 -8.04 -0.76 9.31
C GLN A 66 -8.13 -0.79 10.83
N LEU A 67 -7.21 -0.13 11.53
CA LEU A 67 -7.23 -0.03 12.99
C LEU A 67 -8.47 0.72 13.48
N GLU A 68 -8.87 1.78 12.78
CA GLU A 68 -10.05 2.56 13.11
C GLU A 68 -11.33 1.74 12.94
N ILE A 69 -11.48 1.02 11.83
CA ILE A 69 -12.57 0.07 11.60
C ILE A 69 -12.63 -1.00 12.70
N HIS A 70 -11.49 -1.61 13.04
CA HIS A 70 -11.43 -2.60 14.13
C HIS A 70 -11.86 -2.00 15.47
N SER A 71 -11.42 -0.78 15.79
CA SER A 71 -11.79 -0.08 17.02
C SER A 71 -13.31 0.19 17.08
N ILE A 72 -13.92 0.56 15.95
CA ILE A 72 -15.35 0.82 15.84
C ILE A 72 -16.14 -0.47 16.08
N ILE A 73 -15.74 -1.58 15.44
CA ILE A 73 -16.40 -2.88 15.59
C ILE A 73 -16.29 -3.35 17.05
N LEU A 74 -15.10 -3.25 17.64
CA LEU A 74 -14.86 -3.66 19.03
C LEU A 74 -15.69 -2.83 20.01
N SER A 75 -15.67 -1.50 19.86
CA SER A 75 -16.45 -0.59 20.70
C SER A 75 -17.95 -0.86 20.57
N GLU A 76 -18.42 -1.16 19.36
CA GLU A 76 -19.82 -1.47 19.14
C GLU A 76 -20.22 -2.80 19.77
N ALA A 77 -19.42 -3.86 19.57
CA ALA A 77 -19.66 -5.15 20.19
C ALA A 77 -19.67 -5.03 21.73
N GLN A 78 -18.75 -4.25 22.29
CA GLN A 78 -18.70 -3.99 23.73
C GLN A 78 -19.99 -3.30 24.22
N ARG A 79 -20.48 -2.26 23.53
CA ARG A 79 -21.74 -1.60 23.89
C ARG A 79 -22.93 -2.57 23.84
N VAL A 80 -22.98 -3.45 22.85
CA VAL A 80 -24.03 -4.48 22.77
C VAL A 80 -23.96 -5.42 23.98
N VAL A 81 -22.76 -5.88 24.35
CA VAL A 81 -22.54 -6.74 25.53
C VAL A 81 -22.96 -6.04 26.82
N GLU A 82 -22.62 -4.76 26.97
CA GLU A 82 -23.02 -3.95 28.12
C GLU A 82 -24.55 -3.82 28.22
N LEU A 83 -25.24 -3.68 27.09
CA LEU A 83 -26.71 -3.54 27.06
C LEU A 83 -27.45 -4.85 27.35
N ILE A 84 -26.88 -6.00 27.01
CA ILE A 84 -27.51 -7.32 27.22
C ILE A 84 -27.01 -8.04 28.47
N ASP A 85 -26.15 -7.39 29.26
CA ASP A 85 -25.34 -7.94 30.34
C ASP A 85 -24.37 -9.05 29.90
N GLN A 86 -23.09 -8.91 30.27
CA GLN A 86 -22.04 -9.90 29.98
C GLN A 86 -22.39 -11.33 30.43
N LYS A 87 -23.14 -11.49 31.53
CA LYS A 87 -23.57 -12.80 32.06
C LYS A 87 -24.43 -13.61 31.09
N ASN A 88 -25.05 -12.97 30.11
CA ASN A 88 -25.93 -13.58 29.12
C ASN A 88 -25.20 -13.92 27.81
N VAL A 89 -23.95 -13.49 27.66
CA VAL A 89 -23.12 -13.74 26.48
C VAL A 89 -22.25 -14.96 26.74
N GLU A 90 -22.34 -15.96 25.86
CA GLU A 90 -21.47 -17.15 25.91
C GLU A 90 -20.23 -16.94 25.04
N ASP A 91 -20.40 -16.37 23.84
CA ASP A 91 -19.32 -16.15 22.88
C ASP A 91 -19.69 -15.07 21.86
N ILE A 92 -18.67 -14.45 21.24
CA ILE A 92 -18.82 -13.47 20.17
C ILE A 92 -17.81 -13.80 19.08
N LYS A 93 -18.30 -14.02 17.85
CA LYS A 93 -17.47 -14.39 16.71
C LYS A 93 -17.67 -13.43 15.57
N ILE A 94 -16.59 -13.15 14.85
CA ILE A 94 -16.66 -12.52 13.54
C ILE A 94 -16.55 -13.64 12.51
N PHE A 95 -17.55 -13.77 11.65
CA PHE A 95 -17.54 -14.73 10.56
C PHE A 95 -17.89 -14.04 9.25
N LYS A 96 -16.91 -13.99 8.34
CA LYS A 96 -16.99 -13.20 7.10
C LYS A 96 -17.33 -11.75 7.45
N ASN A 97 -18.38 -11.19 6.85
CA ASN A 97 -18.80 -9.80 7.08
C ASN A 97 -19.84 -9.65 8.20
N LYS A 98 -19.87 -10.56 9.17
CA LYS A 98 -20.94 -10.63 10.19
C LYS A 98 -20.36 -10.81 11.59
N VAL A 99 -20.96 -10.14 12.56
CA VAL A 99 -20.77 -10.41 13.99
C VAL A 99 -21.86 -11.37 14.44
N VAL A 100 -21.46 -12.44 15.11
CA VAL A 100 -22.30 -13.51 15.63
C VAL A 100 -22.19 -13.48 17.15
N TYR A 101 -23.28 -13.14 17.82
CA TYR A 101 -23.41 -13.22 19.27
C TYR A 101 -24.07 -14.56 19.63
N ILE A 102 -23.39 -15.34 20.46
CA ILE A 102 -23.93 -16.57 21.04
C ILE A 102 -24.33 -16.25 22.47
N LEU A 103 -25.62 -16.33 22.75
CA LEU A 103 -26.25 -15.90 23.99
C LEU A 103 -26.92 -17.08 24.68
N LYS A 104 -27.07 -16.97 26.00
CA LYS A 104 -27.87 -17.90 26.80
C LYS A 104 -29.32 -17.96 26.31
N PRO A 105 -30.01 -19.10 26.46
CA PRO A 105 -31.41 -19.21 26.06
C PRO A 105 -32.26 -18.22 26.86
N ASN A 106 -33.31 -17.68 26.24
CA ASN A 106 -34.22 -16.68 26.82
C ASN A 106 -33.57 -15.35 27.24
N THR A 107 -32.39 -15.01 26.71
CA THR A 107 -31.78 -13.68 26.90
C THR A 107 -32.67 -12.58 26.30
N ASN A 108 -32.81 -11.46 27.03
CA ASN A 108 -33.48 -10.28 26.51
C ASN A 108 -32.61 -9.58 25.46
N ILE A 109 -33.04 -9.61 24.21
CA ILE A 109 -32.34 -9.00 23.07
C ILE A 109 -32.99 -7.70 22.57
N SER A 110 -33.93 -7.11 23.33
CA SER A 110 -34.59 -5.85 22.91
C SER A 110 -33.60 -4.74 22.58
N ALA A 111 -32.46 -4.68 23.27
CA ALA A 111 -31.43 -3.69 22.99
C ALA A 111 -30.78 -3.88 21.60
N ILE A 112 -30.55 -5.13 21.18
CA ILE A 112 -30.05 -5.46 19.85
C ILE A 112 -31.11 -5.14 18.80
N GLU A 113 -32.37 -5.51 19.07
CA GLU A 113 -33.51 -5.26 18.17
C GLU A 113 -33.75 -3.75 17.97
N ILE A 114 -33.63 -2.93 19.00
CA ILE A 114 -33.74 -1.46 18.88
C ILE A 114 -32.58 -0.89 18.05
N ARG A 115 -31.37 -1.38 18.27
CA ARG A 115 -30.15 -0.82 17.65
C ARG A 115 -30.01 -1.21 16.18
N TYR A 116 -30.28 -2.47 15.83
CA TYR A 116 -30.07 -2.98 14.47
C TYR A 116 -31.38 -3.25 13.72
N GLY A 117 -32.52 -3.29 14.41
CA GLY A 117 -33.82 -3.53 13.81
C GLY A 117 -33.87 -4.83 13.02
N ALA A 118 -34.46 -4.77 11.82
CA ALA A 118 -34.56 -5.89 10.89
C ALA A 118 -33.21 -6.42 10.37
N HIS A 119 -32.10 -5.73 10.65
CA HIS A 119 -30.76 -6.14 10.21
C HIS A 119 -30.10 -7.14 11.16
N ALA A 120 -30.70 -7.38 12.33
CA ALA A 120 -30.31 -8.45 13.24
C ALA A 120 -31.12 -9.72 12.94
N LEU A 121 -30.43 -10.80 12.54
CA LEU A 121 -31.03 -12.11 12.36
C LEU A 121 -30.94 -12.90 13.65
N VAL A 122 -32.08 -13.35 14.17
CA VAL A 122 -32.16 -14.05 15.46
C VAL A 122 -32.59 -15.48 15.24
N LYS A 123 -31.79 -16.43 15.72
CA LYS A 123 -32.13 -17.85 15.79
C LYS A 123 -32.27 -18.26 17.26
N ARG A 124 -33.46 -18.73 17.64
CA ARG A 124 -33.74 -19.20 19.00
C ARG A 124 -33.72 -20.73 19.04
N SER A 125 -33.02 -21.29 20.03
CA SER A 125 -33.01 -22.72 20.34
C SER A 125 -33.17 -22.91 21.84
N PHE A 126 -33.44 -24.15 22.27
CA PHE A 126 -33.52 -24.49 23.69
C PHE A 126 -32.16 -24.37 24.41
N LYS A 127 -31.07 -24.56 23.68
CA LYS A 127 -29.71 -24.51 24.22
C LYS A 127 -29.11 -23.11 24.22
N GLU A 128 -29.33 -22.35 23.15
CA GLU A 128 -28.67 -21.06 22.91
C GLU A 128 -29.56 -20.16 22.04
N MET A 129 -29.29 -18.86 22.09
CA MET A 129 -29.83 -17.87 21.16
C MET A 129 -28.67 -17.29 20.36
N VAL A 130 -28.76 -17.35 19.03
CA VAL A 130 -27.73 -16.81 18.14
C VAL A 130 -28.26 -15.59 17.44
N VAL A 131 -27.55 -14.47 17.56
CA VAL A 131 -27.86 -13.22 16.88
C VAL A 131 -26.74 -12.91 15.89
N VAL A 132 -27.12 -12.60 14.65
CA VAL A 132 -26.17 -12.27 13.58
C VAL A 132 -26.46 -10.88 13.06
N VAL A 133 -25.43 -10.04 12.98
CA VAL A 133 -25.52 -8.66 12.47
C VAL A 133 -24.42 -8.45 11.44
N ASP A 134 -24.78 -7.87 10.29
CA ASP A 134 -23.81 -7.50 9.26
C ASP A 134 -22.91 -6.34 9.72
N LEU A 135 -21.60 -6.47 9.48
CA LEU A 135 -20.61 -5.45 9.80
C LEU A 135 -20.89 -4.15 9.05
N GLU A 136 -21.37 -4.23 7.82
CA GLU A 136 -21.82 -3.04 7.06
C GLU A 136 -22.82 -2.21 7.85
N ASN A 137 -23.77 -2.83 8.54
CA ASN A 137 -24.77 -2.12 9.35
C ASN A 137 -24.20 -1.57 10.66
N ILE A 138 -23.15 -2.21 11.21
CA ILE A 138 -22.41 -1.71 12.37
C ILE A 138 -21.57 -0.48 12.02
N LEU A 139 -21.02 -0.45 10.80
CA LEU A 139 -20.17 0.63 10.29
C LEU A 139 -20.98 1.79 9.70
N LYS A 140 -22.23 1.54 9.27
CA LYS A 140 -23.12 2.53 8.65
C LYS A 140 -23.37 3.70 9.61
N GLY A 141 -23.00 4.91 9.17
CA GLY A 141 -23.14 6.14 9.96
C GLY A 141 -22.00 6.41 10.95
N LYS A 142 -20.91 5.61 10.92
CA LYS A 142 -19.68 5.84 11.70
C LYS A 142 -18.43 6.05 10.84
N ILE A 143 -18.50 5.64 9.58
CA ILE A 143 -17.50 5.92 8.56
C ILE A 143 -18.17 6.89 7.58
N GLU A 144 -17.62 8.10 7.45
CA GLU A 144 -17.95 9.06 6.38
C GLU A 144 -17.08 8.81 5.15
#